data_AF-A0A831WL88-F1
#
_entry.id   AF-A0A831WL88-F1
#
_cell.length_a   1.000
_cell.length_b   1.000
_cell.length_c   1.000
_cell.angle_alpha   90.00
_cell.angle_beta   90.00
_cell.angle_gamma   90.00
#
_symmetry.space_group_name_H-M   'P 1'
#
loop_
_entity.id
_entity.type
_entity.pdbx_description
1 polymer ?
#
loop_
_entity_poly.entity_id
_entity_poly.type
_entity_poly.pdbx_seq_one_letter_code
_entity_poly.pdbx_strand_id
1 'polypeptide(L)'
;MKAFAVTVLVSFVAYLILTTGSGNIAGLWSIYEILFGIIFAVLVGFVARNIFVKDNYRMLNPVRWILALVYIIGPFFVAMAKANFDVAYRVITGKIRPGIVKISPDLKTDLGITMLANSIT
;
A
#
# COMPACT_ATOMS: atom_id res chain seq x y z
N MET A 1 8.43 7.58 -20.55
CA MET A 1 7.15 7.04 -21.09
C MET A 1 6.57 5.92 -20.25
N LYS A 2 7.29 4.83 -19.94
CA LYS A 2 6.75 3.71 -19.14
C LYS A 2 6.31 4.12 -17.72
N ALA A 3 7.15 4.84 -16.98
CA ALA A 3 6.80 5.38 -15.65
C ALA A 3 5.53 6.22 -15.66
N PHE A 4 5.39 7.10 -16.66
CA PHE A 4 4.17 7.90 -16.86
C PHE A 4 2.94 7.01 -17.06
N ALA A 5 2.98 6.05 -17.99
CA ALA A 5 1.85 5.16 -18.24
C ALA A 5 1.45 4.34 -17.00
N VAL A 6 2.43 3.89 -16.22
CA VAL A 6 2.19 3.16 -14.96
C VAL A 6 1.53 4.06 -13.92
N THR A 7 2.04 5.28 -13.72
CA THR A 7 1.44 6.23 -12.78
C THR A 7 0.02 6.60 -13.19
N VAL A 8 -0.22 6.88 -14.48
CA VAL A 8 -1.58 7.14 -15.00
C VAL A 8 -2.50 5.96 -14.72
N LEU A 9 -2.08 4.74 -15.06
CA LEU A 9 -2.91 3.55 -14.87
C LEU A 9 -3.23 3.32 -13.39
N VAL A 10 -2.24 3.37 -12.51
CA VAL A 10 -2.43 3.14 -11.07
C VAL A 10 -3.31 4.22 -10.45
N SER A 11 -3.08 5.49 -10.79
CA SER A 11 -3.90 6.61 -10.31
C SER A 11 -5.34 6.53 -10.83
N PHE A 12 -5.54 6.10 -12.08
CA PHE A 12 -6.86 5.90 -12.65
C PHE A 12 -7.62 4.77 -11.95
N VAL A 13 -6.97 3.62 -11.74
CA VAL A 13 -7.56 2.49 -11.01
C VAL A 13 -7.88 2.90 -9.57
N ALA A 14 -6.99 3.63 -8.89
CA ALA A 14 -7.26 4.13 -7.55
C ALA A 14 -8.46 5.09 -7.51
N TYR A 15 -8.56 6.00 -8.48
CA TYR A 15 -9.71 6.90 -8.61
C TYR A 15 -11.01 6.11 -8.77
N LEU A 16 -11.05 5.14 -9.69
CA LEU A 16 -12.25 4.32 -9.91
C LEU A 16 -12.63 3.51 -8.67
N ILE A 17 -11.65 2.93 -7.95
CA ILE A 17 -11.93 2.22 -6.69
C ILE A 17 -12.61 3.17 -5.70
N LEU A 18 -12.13 4.40 -5.56
CA LEU A 18 -12.69 5.39 -4.64
C LEU A 18 -14.07 5.91 -5.06
N THR A 19 -14.37 5.98 -6.35
CA THR A 19 -15.66 6.46 -6.88
C THR A 19 -16.64 5.33 -7.22
N THR A 20 -16.37 4.12 -6.73
CA THR A 20 -17.25 2.96 -6.89
C THR A 20 -18.62 3.21 -6.24
N GLY A 21 -19.69 2.92 -6.98
CA GLY A 21 -21.10 3.09 -6.55
C GLY A 21 -21.74 4.42 -6.98
N SER A 22 -21.10 5.18 -7.87
CA SER A 22 -21.52 6.52 -8.29
C SER A 22 -22.43 6.57 -9.51
N GLY A 23 -22.63 5.46 -10.23
CA GLY A 23 -23.45 5.50 -11.44
C GLY A 23 -23.92 4.17 -11.98
N ASN A 24 -24.61 4.26 -13.12
CA ASN A 24 -25.40 3.17 -13.67
C ASN A 24 -24.60 2.24 -14.61
N ILE A 25 -23.36 2.60 -14.99
CA ILE A 25 -22.53 1.73 -15.84
C ILE A 25 -22.05 0.56 -14.98
N ALA A 26 -22.53 -0.64 -15.32
CA ALA A 26 -22.35 -1.85 -14.52
C ALA A 26 -22.81 -1.69 -13.05
N GLY A 27 -23.65 -0.68 -12.75
CA GLY A 27 -24.05 -0.30 -11.39
C GLY A 27 -22.94 0.29 -10.51
N LEU A 28 -21.79 0.64 -11.09
CA LEU A 28 -20.59 1.05 -10.34
C LEU A 28 -20.15 2.48 -10.65
N TRP A 29 -20.15 2.92 -11.90
CA TRP A 29 -19.60 4.24 -12.27
C TRP A 29 -20.50 5.02 -13.21
N SER A 30 -20.37 6.36 -13.18
CA SER A 30 -20.98 7.23 -14.18
C SER A 30 -19.98 7.52 -15.31
N ILE A 31 -20.49 7.94 -16.48
CA ILE A 31 -19.61 8.35 -17.60
C ILE A 31 -18.73 9.54 -17.22
N TYR A 32 -19.24 10.43 -16.37
CA TYR A 32 -18.51 11.60 -15.89
C TYR A 32 -17.34 11.18 -14.99
N GLU A 33 -17.53 10.18 -14.11
CA GLU A 33 -16.45 9.68 -13.25
C GLU A 33 -15.31 9.05 -14.06
N ILE A 34 -15.64 8.32 -15.12
CA ILE A 34 -14.62 7.74 -16.00
C ILE A 34 -13.84 8.86 -16.71
N LEU A 35 -14.53 9.88 -17.23
CA LEU A 35 -13.89 11.01 -17.90
C LEU A 35 -13.01 11.82 -16.95
N PHE A 36 -13.51 12.19 -15.77
CA PHE A 36 -12.73 12.88 -14.75
C PHE A 36 -11.55 12.04 -14.29
N GLY A 37 -11.75 10.74 -14.06
CA GLY A 37 -10.69 9.81 -13.71
C GLY A 37 -9.56 9.82 -14.73
N ILE A 38 -9.87 9.77 -16.04
CA ILE A 38 -8.85 9.84 -17.10
C ILE A 38 -8.09 11.16 -17.05
N ILE A 39 -8.81 12.29 -16.97
CA ILE A 39 -8.21 13.63 -16.96
C ILE A 39 -7.27 13.79 -15.75
N PHE A 40 -7.75 13.47 -14.55
CA PHE A 40 -6.95 13.58 -13.33
C PHE A 40 -5.80 12.60 -13.30
N ALA A 41 -5.99 11.36 -13.78
CA ALA A 41 -4.90 10.39 -13.85
C ALA A 41 -3.77 10.84 -14.77
N VAL A 42 -4.08 11.45 -15.92
CA VAL A 42 -3.09 12.04 -16.83
C VAL A 42 -2.34 13.19 -16.15
N LEU A 43 -3.04 14.08 -15.46
CA LEU A 43 -2.42 15.18 -14.70
C LEU A 43 -1.49 14.65 -13.59
N VAL A 44 -1.94 13.67 -12.82
CA VAL A 44 -1.11 13.02 -11.79
C VAL A 44 0.09 12.31 -12.41
N GLY A 45 -0.10 11.61 -13.52
CA GLY A 45 0.99 11.00 -14.27
C GLY A 45 2.04 12.03 -14.70
N PHE A 46 1.61 13.22 -15.11
CA PHE A 46 2.54 14.28 -15.54
C PHE A 46 3.40 14.77 -14.37
N VAL A 47 2.78 15.02 -13.20
CA VAL A 47 3.43 15.58 -12.02
C VAL A 47 4.22 14.54 -11.22
N ALA A 48 3.67 13.35 -11.01
CA ALA A 48 4.16 12.37 -10.03
C ALA A 48 4.93 11.18 -10.62
N ARG A 49 5.11 11.10 -11.95
CA ARG A 49 5.81 9.96 -12.61
C ARG A 49 7.19 9.65 -12.03
N ASN A 50 7.95 10.67 -11.62
CA ASN A 50 9.30 10.52 -11.09
C ASN A 50 9.33 10.17 -9.59
N ILE A 51 8.18 10.26 -8.91
CA ILE A 51 8.03 9.96 -7.48
C ILE A 51 7.59 8.50 -7.31
N PHE A 52 6.55 8.10 -8.04
CA PHE A 52 5.94 6.77 -7.91
C PHE A 52 6.80 5.64 -8.49
N VAL A 53 7.42 5.88 -9.64
CA VAL A 53 8.26 4.90 -10.31
C VAL A 53 9.68 5.45 -10.36
N LYS A 54 10.50 5.05 -9.39
CA LYS A 54 11.93 5.34 -9.37
C LYS A 54 12.69 4.41 -10.33
N ASP A 55 13.42 3.43 -9.79
CA ASP A 55 14.47 2.75 -10.53
C ASP A 55 14.04 1.42 -11.14
N ASN A 56 12.91 0.86 -10.71
CA ASN A 56 12.46 -0.44 -11.20
C ASN A 56 10.93 -0.59 -11.22
N TYR A 57 10.47 -1.48 -12.10
CA TYR A 57 9.06 -1.84 -12.29
C TYR A 57 8.70 -3.14 -11.58
N ARG A 58 9.46 -3.54 -10.55
CA ARG A 58 9.27 -4.83 -9.88
C ARG A 58 7.88 -4.99 -9.29
N MET A 59 7.27 -3.89 -8.87
CA MET A 59 5.91 -3.85 -8.33
C MET A 59 4.83 -4.03 -9.41
N LEU A 60 5.15 -4.15 -10.70
CA LEU A 60 4.16 -4.57 -11.71
C LEU A 60 4.02 -6.10 -11.81
N ASN A 61 4.87 -6.86 -11.13
CA ASN A 61 4.79 -8.31 -11.17
C ASN A 61 3.59 -8.80 -10.32
N PRO A 62 2.57 -9.43 -10.94
CA PRO A 62 1.36 -9.86 -10.23
C PRO A 62 1.64 -10.91 -9.15
N VAL A 63 2.70 -11.72 -9.29
CA VAL A 63 3.12 -12.69 -8.26
C VAL A 63 3.45 -11.95 -6.96
N ARG A 64 4.07 -10.77 -7.04
CA ARG A 64 4.39 -9.97 -5.85
C ARG A 64 3.15 -9.41 -5.17
N TRP A 65 2.08 -9.14 -5.92
CA TRP A 65 0.81 -8.69 -5.33
C TRP A 65 0.13 -9.81 -4.56
N ILE A 66 0.14 -11.03 -5.13
CA ILE A 66 -0.37 -12.21 -4.43
C ILE A 66 0.44 -12.47 -3.16
N LEU A 67 1.77 -12.42 -3.24
CA LEU A 67 2.63 -12.57 -2.06
C LEU A 67 2.36 -11.48 -1.00
N ALA A 68 2.14 -10.22 -1.42
CA ALA A 68 1.80 -9.13 -0.52
C ALA A 68 0.44 -9.36 0.17
N LEU A 69 -0.57 -9.85 -0.56
CA LEU A 69 -1.87 -10.20 0.02
C LEU A 69 -1.77 -11.35 1.01
N VAL A 70 -1.04 -12.41 0.66
CA VAL A 70 -0.79 -13.55 1.57
C VAL A 70 -0.06 -13.08 2.83
N TYR A 71 0.93 -12.19 2.69
CA TYR A 71 1.63 -11.60 3.83
C TYR A 71 0.71 -10.76 4.73
N ILE A 72 -0.11 -9.88 4.15
CA ILE A 72 -1.03 -8.98 4.88
C ILE A 72 -2.08 -9.80 5.64
N ILE A 73 -2.76 -10.72 4.96
CA ILE A 73 -3.87 -11.49 5.53
C ILE A 73 -3.38 -12.58 6.48
N GLY A 74 -2.22 -13.18 6.18
CA GLY A 74 -1.67 -14.30 6.95
C GLY A 74 -0.87 -13.82 8.17
N PRO A 75 0.47 -13.78 8.08
CA PRO A 75 1.33 -13.53 9.23
C PRO A 75 1.12 -12.14 9.84
N PHE A 76 0.94 -11.09 9.02
CA PHE A 76 0.89 -9.72 9.53
C PHE A 76 -0.37 -9.45 10.36
N PHE A 77 -1.55 -9.79 9.85
CA PHE A 77 -2.81 -9.60 10.57
C PHE A 77 -2.83 -10.37 11.90
N VAL A 78 -2.39 -11.63 11.90
CA VAL A 78 -2.34 -12.46 13.12
C VAL A 78 -1.35 -11.90 14.14
N ALA A 79 -0.16 -11.47 13.70
CA ALA A 79 0.84 -10.88 14.59
C ALA A 79 0.35 -9.55 15.18
N MET A 80 -0.28 -8.69 14.37
CA MET A 80 -0.86 -7.42 14.80
C MET A 80 -1.97 -7.63 15.84
N ALA A 81 -2.88 -8.58 15.59
CA ALA A 81 -3.95 -8.89 16.54
C ALA A 81 -3.37 -9.36 17.89
N LYS A 82 -2.39 -10.28 17.87
CA LYS A 82 -1.70 -10.76 19.07
C LYS A 82 -0.98 -9.63 19.83
N ALA A 83 -0.34 -8.71 19.10
CA ALA A 83 0.34 -7.57 19.70
C ALA A 83 -0.63 -6.65 20.47
N ASN A 84 -1.81 -6.37 19.89
CA ASN A 84 -2.83 -5.55 20.57
C ASN A 84 -3.34 -6.20 21.87
N PHE A 85 -3.51 -7.53 21.89
CA PHE A 85 -3.88 -8.24 23.11
C PHE A 85 -2.75 -8.24 24.16
N ASP A 86 -1.49 -8.42 23.74
CA ASP A 86 -0.34 -8.34 24.64
C ASP A 86 -0.20 -6.95 25.26
N VAL A 87 -0.41 -5.89 24.47
CA VAL A 87 -0.43 -4.50 24.97
C VAL A 87 -1.55 -4.33 26.01
N ALA A 88 -2.77 -4.78 25.73
CA ALA A 88 -3.87 -4.71 26.69
C ALA A 88 -3.54 -5.44 28.02
N TYR A 89 -2.94 -6.63 27.94
CA TYR A 89 -2.49 -7.37 29.12
C TYR A 89 -1.42 -6.61 29.92
N ARG A 90 -0.44 -5.99 29.24
CA ARG A 90 0.63 -5.22 29.89
C ARG A 90 0.13 -3.94 30.54
N VAL A 91 -0.88 -3.29 29.95
CA VAL A 91 -1.55 -2.12 30.55
C VAL A 91 -2.25 -2.52 31.85
N ILE A 92 -2.96 -3.64 31.87
CA ILE A 92 -3.67 -4.12 33.07
C ILE A 92 -2.69 -4.57 34.17
N THR A 93 -1.62 -5.28 33.79
CA THR A 93 -0.69 -5.89 34.77
C THR A 93 0.47 -4.99 35.18
N GLY A 94 0.72 -3.90 34.45
CA GLY A 94 1.87 -3.02 34.67
C GLY A 94 3.24 -3.64 34.36
N LYS A 95 3.29 -4.85 33.77
CA LYS A 95 4.54 -5.58 33.49
C LYS A 95 5.23 -5.05 32.23
N ILE A 96 5.86 -3.89 32.33
CA ILE A 96 6.57 -3.23 31.21
C ILE A 96 8.05 -3.05 31.56
N ARG A 97 8.94 -3.47 30.66
CA ARG A 97 10.40 -3.27 30.78
C ARG A 97 10.89 -2.52 29.54
N PRO A 98 11.06 -1.18 29.63
CA PRO A 98 11.50 -0.38 28.49
C PRO A 98 12.97 -0.67 28.15
N GLY A 99 13.33 -0.54 26.88
CA GLY A 99 14.70 -0.68 26.40
C GLY A 99 14.80 -0.30 24.92
N ILE A 100 15.97 0.22 24.51
CA ILE A 100 16.27 0.55 23.11
C ILE A 100 17.15 -0.57 22.55
N VAL A 101 16.67 -1.25 21.51
CA VAL A 101 17.39 -2.33 20.83
C VAL A 101 17.63 -1.94 19.38
N LYS A 102 18.87 -2.08 18.92
CA LYS A 102 19.23 -1.86 17.51
C LYS A 102 19.28 -3.19 16.77
N ILE A 103 18.45 -3.32 15.73
CA ILE A 103 18.44 -4.47 14.83
C ILE A 103 18.96 -4.00 13.46
N SER A 104 19.86 -4.78 12.86
CA SER A 104 20.41 -4.48 11.53
C SER A 104 19.92 -5.53 10.52
N PRO A 105 18.82 -5.27 9.80
CA PRO A 105 18.31 -6.21 8.81
C PRO A 105 19.20 -6.21 7.55
N ASP A 106 19.50 -7.39 7.01
CA ASP A 106 20.23 -7.53 5.74
C ASP A 106 19.31 -7.35 4.52
N LEU A 107 18.53 -6.27 4.51
CA LEU A 107 17.60 -5.91 3.43
C LEU A 107 18.26 -4.92 2.48
N LYS A 108 18.26 -5.26 1.19
CA LYS A 108 18.98 -4.50 0.14
C LYS A 108 18.18 -3.38 -0.51
N THR A 109 16.87 -3.32 -0.27
CA THR A 109 15.97 -2.39 -0.97
C THR A 109 15.27 -1.47 0.02
N ASP A 110 15.24 -0.18 -0.29
CA ASP A 110 14.56 0.85 0.52
C ASP A 110 13.11 0.46 0.84
N LEU A 111 12.34 0.02 -0.16
CA LEU A 111 10.95 -0.42 0.05
C LEU A 111 10.85 -1.60 1.03
N GLY A 112 11.80 -2.53 0.97
CA GLY A 112 11.85 -3.66 1.90
C GLY A 112 12.17 -3.23 3.33
N ILE A 113 13.12 -2.29 3.49
CA ILE A 113 13.44 -1.69 4.79
C ILE A 113 12.21 -0.95 5.34
N THR A 114 11.53 -0.15 4.52
CA THR A 114 10.31 0.58 4.91
C THR A 114 9.16 -0.35 5.27
N MET A 115 8.95 -1.43 4.51
CA MET A 115 7.92 -2.43 4.83
C MET A 115 8.23 -3.11 6.17
N LEU A 116 9.47 -3.54 6.39
CA LEU A 116 9.87 -4.14 7.67
C LEU A 116 9.65 -3.16 8.83
N ALA A 117 10.08 -1.90 8.69
CA ALA A 117 9.93 -0.88 9.71
C ALA A 117 8.45 -0.64 10.09
N ASN A 118 7.56 -0.55 9.11
CA ASN A 118 6.12 -0.39 9.34
C ASN A 118 5.47 -1.65 9.92
N SER A 119 6.03 -2.83 9.69
CA SER A 119 5.48 -4.09 10.19
C SER A 119 5.92 -4.46 11.61
N ILE A 120 6.99 -3.85 12.11
CA ILE A 120 7.45 -4.02 13.51
C ILE A 120 6.92 -2.93 14.44
N THR A 121 6.35 -1.86 13.87
CA THR A 121 5.68 -0.79 14.61
C THR A 121 4.30 -1.27 15.04
#